data_AF-A0A7L9VX61-F1
#
_entry.id   AF-A0A7L9VX61-F1
#
_cell.length_a   1.000
_cell.length_b   1.000
_cell.length_c   1.000
_cell.angle_alpha   90.00
_cell.angle_beta   90.00
_cell.angle_gamma   90.00
#
_symmetry.space_group_name_H-M   'P 1'
#
loop_
_entity.id
_entity.type
_entity.pdbx_description
1 polymer ?
#
loop_
_entity_poly.entity_id
_entity_poly.type
_entity_poly.pdbx_seq_one_letter_code
_entity_poly.pdbx_strand_id
1 'polypeptide(L)'
;MGVRKSIVLVSFFMLFLSLSSAYPKPRKQYKPCKHLVLFFHDIIYNGKNAANATSAIVAAPQGANLTILASQFHFGNIAVFDDPITLDNNLHSKPVGRAQGMYLYDTKNTYTAWLGFSFSLNTTAYQGSINFIGADPLMNKTRDISVVGGTGDFFMHRGVATIMTDAYEGEVYFRLRVDINFYECW
;
A
#
# COMPACT_ATOMS: atom_id res chain seq x y z
N MET A 1 -41.26 45.96 32.35
CA MET A 1 -39.90 45.68 31.80
C MET A 1 -39.24 44.39 32.35
N GLY A 2 -40.00 43.36 32.78
CA GLY A 2 -39.41 42.18 33.47
C GLY A 2 -39.45 40.83 32.72
N VAL A 3 -40.34 40.63 31.74
CA VAL A 3 -40.64 39.27 31.23
C VAL A 3 -39.76 38.84 30.04
N ARG A 4 -39.27 39.80 29.24
CA ARG A 4 -38.47 39.52 28.03
C ARG A 4 -37.04 39.03 28.31
N LYS A 5 -36.50 39.30 29.50
CA LYS A 5 -35.13 38.89 29.88
C LYS A 5 -35.03 37.42 30.31
N SER A 6 -36.08 36.82 30.88
CA SER A 6 -36.05 35.41 31.34
C SER A 6 -36.09 34.39 30.20
N ILE A 7 -36.83 34.65 29.12
CA ILE A 7 -36.98 33.68 28.01
C ILE A 7 -35.66 33.53 27.21
N VAL A 8 -34.89 34.62 27.10
CA VAL A 8 -33.58 34.63 26.45
C VAL A 8 -32.56 33.85 27.30
N LEU A 9 -32.61 33.96 28.63
CA LEU A 9 -31.71 33.23 29.53
C LEU A 9 -31.96 31.70 29.49
N VAL A 10 -33.22 31.26 29.45
CA VAL A 10 -33.56 29.83 29.41
C VAL A 10 -33.18 29.20 28.06
N SER A 11 -33.32 29.94 26.96
CA SER A 11 -32.89 29.47 25.63
C SER A 11 -31.36 29.35 25.52
N PHE A 12 -30.61 30.22 26.20
CA PHE A 12 -29.14 30.13 26.23
C PHE A 12 -28.66 28.94 27.08
N PHE A 13 -29.39 28.57 28.13
CA PHE A 13 -29.05 27.42 28.99
C PHE A 13 -29.26 26.06 28.29
N MET A 14 -30.27 25.94 27.42
CA MET A 14 -30.53 24.72 26.63
C MET A 14 -29.51 24.48 25.50
N LEU A 15 -28.83 25.53 25.02
CA LEU A 15 -27.79 25.43 23.99
C LEU A 15 -26.44 24.90 24.51
N PHE A 16 -26.21 24.91 25.83
CA PHE A 16 -25.02 24.32 26.43
C PHE A 16 -25.14 22.82 26.74
N LEU A 17 -26.36 22.27 26.77
CA LEU A 17 -26.61 20.87 27.11
C LEU A 17 -26.51 19.91 25.91
N SER A 18 -26.37 20.41 24.68
CA SER A 18 -26.25 19.59 23.47
C SER A 18 -24.81 19.38 22.99
N LEU A 19 -23.81 19.92 23.70
CA LEU A 19 -22.40 19.58 23.47
C LEU A 19 -22.09 18.20 24.09
N SER A 20 -22.65 17.15 23.49
CA SER A 20 -22.13 15.80 23.65
C SER A 20 -20.73 15.78 23.03
N SER A 21 -19.72 16.12 23.82
CA SER A 21 -18.32 15.97 23.44
C SER A 21 -18.06 14.49 23.23
N ALA A 22 -18.10 14.05 21.97
CA ALA A 22 -17.56 12.76 21.56
C ALA A 22 -16.04 12.85 21.66
N TYR A 23 -15.51 12.79 22.89
CA TYR A 23 -14.08 12.59 23.10
C TYR A 23 -13.71 11.28 22.39
N PRO A 24 -12.83 11.30 21.37
CA PRO A 24 -12.38 10.07 20.75
C PRO A 24 -11.76 9.22 21.85
N LYS A 25 -12.40 8.09 22.15
CA LYS A 25 -11.83 7.11 23.09
C LYS A 25 -10.42 6.81 22.59
N PRO A 26 -9.40 6.77 23.48
CA PRO A 26 -8.06 6.40 23.08
C PRO A 26 -8.16 5.06 22.34
N ARG A 27 -7.75 5.04 21.07
CA ARG A 27 -7.75 3.81 20.27
C ARG A 27 -6.86 2.82 21.01
N LYS A 28 -7.37 1.63 21.34
CA LYS A 28 -6.53 0.56 21.88
C LYS A 28 -5.39 0.35 20.90
N GLN A 29 -4.15 0.54 21.35
CA GLN A 29 -2.98 0.24 20.56
C GLN A 29 -2.81 -1.29 20.58
N TYR A 30 -3.18 -1.92 19.47
CA TYR A 30 -2.94 -3.34 19.28
C TYR A 30 -1.45 -3.54 18.95
N LYS A 31 -0.81 -4.51 19.60
CA LYS A 31 0.57 -4.91 19.27
C LYS A 31 0.51 -6.03 18.23
N PRO A 32 1.30 -5.98 17.14
CA PRO A 32 1.35 -7.07 16.19
C PRO A 32 1.89 -8.35 16.84
N CYS A 33 1.33 -9.50 16.44
CA CYS A 33 1.77 -10.83 16.88
C CYS A 33 2.97 -11.34 16.08
N LYS A 34 3.14 -10.86 14.84
CA LYS A 34 4.29 -11.15 13.99
C LYS A 34 4.64 -9.90 13.18
N HIS A 35 5.93 -9.67 12.96
CA HIS A 35 6.46 -8.53 12.22
C HIS A 35 7.50 -9.01 11.22
N LEU A 36 7.42 -8.53 9.98
CA LEU A 36 8.41 -8.78 8.93
C LEU A 36 8.76 -7.47 8.23
N VAL A 37 10.03 -7.34 7.82
CA VAL A 37 10.48 -6.26 6.93
C VAL A 37 11.14 -6.90 5.73
N LEU A 38 10.62 -6.58 4.55
CA LEU A 38 11.10 -7.12 3.28
C LEU A 38 11.23 -5.98 2.28
N PHE A 39 12.08 -6.18 1.28
CA PHE A 39 12.23 -5.26 0.16
C PHE A 39 11.86 -5.99 -1.13
N PHE A 40 11.19 -5.32 -2.05
CA PHE A 40 11.03 -5.85 -3.41
C PHE A 40 11.42 -4.79 -4.43
N HIS A 41 11.77 -5.28 -5.62
CA HIS A 41 12.44 -4.49 -6.64
C HIS A 41 11.70 -4.62 -7.98
N ASP A 42 11.02 -3.55 -8.38
CA ASP A 42 10.30 -3.47 -9.64
C ASP A 42 11.23 -2.89 -10.72
N ILE A 43 11.34 -3.58 -11.85
CA ILE A 43 12.09 -3.16 -13.04
C ILE A 43 11.17 -3.24 -14.24
N ILE A 44 10.57 -2.12 -14.63
CA ILE A 44 9.64 -2.05 -15.77
C ILE A 44 10.38 -2.30 -17.08
N TYR A 45 9.78 -3.14 -17.93
CA TYR A 45 10.21 -3.31 -19.30
C TYR A 45 10.06 -2.01 -20.12
N ASN A 46 11.17 -1.48 -20.63
CA ASN A 46 11.24 -0.22 -21.36
C ASN A 46 11.48 -0.39 -22.87
N GLY A 47 11.31 -1.61 -23.39
CA GLY A 47 11.60 -1.94 -24.79
C GLY A 47 13.05 -2.33 -25.07
N LYS A 48 13.97 -2.17 -24.10
CA LYS A 48 15.42 -2.37 -24.30
C LYS A 48 16.08 -3.24 -23.22
N ASN A 49 15.37 -3.57 -22.15
CA ASN A 49 15.90 -4.25 -20.96
C ASN A 49 15.26 -5.63 -20.71
N ALA A 50 14.87 -6.36 -21.76
CA ALA A 50 14.11 -7.61 -21.64
C ALA A 50 14.75 -8.66 -20.70
N ALA A 51 16.08 -8.74 -20.67
CA ALA A 51 16.80 -9.70 -19.80
C ALA A 51 16.74 -9.35 -18.31
N ASN A 52 16.51 -8.07 -17.97
CA ASN A 52 16.58 -7.56 -16.60
C ASN A 52 15.22 -7.14 -16.05
N ALA A 53 14.23 -6.91 -16.92
CA ALA A 53 12.90 -6.48 -16.51
C ALA A 53 12.21 -7.56 -15.68
N THR A 54 11.52 -7.14 -14.64
CA THR A 54 10.72 -7.98 -13.73
C THR A 54 9.23 -7.67 -13.84
N SER A 55 8.88 -6.58 -14.52
CA SER A 55 7.50 -6.16 -14.76
C SER A 55 7.30 -5.60 -16.17
N ALA A 56 6.04 -5.50 -16.59
CA ALA A 56 5.67 -4.99 -17.90
C ALA A 56 4.28 -4.35 -17.89
N ILE A 57 4.12 -3.28 -18.67
CA ILE A 57 2.82 -2.66 -18.92
C ILE A 57 2.01 -3.58 -19.84
N VAL A 58 0.85 -4.03 -19.40
CA VAL A 58 -0.05 -4.95 -20.14
C VAL A 58 -1.31 -4.28 -20.64
N ALA A 59 -1.64 -3.10 -20.10
CA ALA A 59 -2.71 -2.25 -20.61
C ALA A 59 -2.33 -0.78 -20.49
N ALA A 60 -2.82 0.02 -21.42
CA ALA A 60 -2.61 1.47 -21.45
C ALA A 60 -3.81 2.16 -22.13
N PRO A 61 -4.01 3.47 -21.91
CA PRO A 61 -5.00 4.25 -22.65
C PRO A 61 -4.84 4.14 -24.16
N GLN A 62 -5.93 4.38 -24.90
CA GLN A 62 -5.90 4.35 -26.36
C GLN A 62 -4.82 5.28 -26.93
N GLY A 63 -3.98 4.75 -27.81
CA GLY A 63 -2.88 5.49 -28.43
C GLY A 63 -1.59 5.57 -27.61
N ALA A 64 -1.57 5.04 -26.39
CA ALA A 64 -0.35 4.92 -25.58
C ALA A 64 0.47 3.66 -25.96
N ASN A 65 1.70 3.59 -25.45
CA ASN A 65 2.62 2.47 -25.64
C ASN A 65 2.62 1.56 -24.39
N LEU A 66 3.00 0.30 -24.57
CA LEU A 66 3.25 -0.69 -23.51
C LEU A 66 4.71 -0.74 -23.03
N THR A 67 5.58 0.13 -23.55
CA THR A 67 6.98 0.27 -23.09
C THR A 67 7.29 1.63 -22.48
N ILE A 68 6.32 2.55 -22.44
CA ILE A 68 6.43 3.91 -21.90
C ILE A 68 5.13 4.22 -21.20
N LEU A 69 5.17 4.68 -19.94
CA LEU A 69 3.98 5.04 -19.20
C LEU A 69 3.27 6.25 -19.83
N ALA A 70 1.95 6.31 -19.70
CA ALA A 70 1.14 7.38 -20.26
C ALA A 70 1.44 8.73 -19.58
N SER A 71 1.39 9.82 -20.34
CA SER A 71 1.82 11.15 -19.88
C SER A 71 0.91 11.79 -18.83
N GLN A 72 -0.37 11.39 -18.73
CA GLN A 72 -1.32 11.95 -17.76
C GLN A 72 -1.26 11.17 -16.44
N PHE A 73 -0.19 11.36 -15.67
CA PHE A 73 0.06 10.65 -14.41
C PHE A 73 -0.05 9.13 -14.53
N HIS A 74 0.24 8.61 -15.72
CA HIS A 74 0.14 7.19 -16.07
C HIS A 74 -1.28 6.61 -15.99
N PHE A 75 -2.31 7.45 -15.85
CA PHE A 75 -3.70 7.02 -15.67
C PHE A 75 -4.10 5.94 -16.68
N GLY A 76 -4.65 4.84 -16.18
CA GLY A 76 -5.11 3.71 -16.99
C GLY A 76 -4.02 2.76 -17.46
N ASN A 77 -2.74 3.02 -17.15
CA ASN A 77 -1.73 1.97 -17.26
C ASN A 77 -1.97 0.87 -16.22
N ILE A 78 -1.82 -0.37 -16.65
CA ILE A 78 -1.78 -1.56 -15.79
C ILE A 78 -0.46 -2.26 -16.06
N ALA A 79 0.29 -2.57 -15.01
CA ALA A 79 1.50 -3.37 -15.07
C ALA A 79 1.32 -4.66 -14.28
N VAL A 80 1.89 -5.74 -14.81
CA VAL A 80 2.07 -7.01 -14.08
C VAL A 80 3.53 -7.15 -13.70
N PHE A 81 3.80 -7.79 -12.57
CA PHE A 81 5.15 -7.92 -12.05
C PHE A 81 5.38 -9.28 -11.38
N ASP A 82 6.63 -9.74 -11.49
CA ASP A 82 7.21 -10.85 -10.75
C ASP A 82 8.59 -10.37 -10.27
N ASP A 83 8.63 -9.77 -9.08
CA ASP A 83 9.78 -9.03 -8.58
C ASP A 83 10.55 -9.84 -7.51
N PRO A 84 11.89 -9.75 -7.46
CA PRO A 84 12.65 -10.40 -6.40
C PRO A 84 12.40 -9.70 -5.06
N ILE A 85 12.24 -10.50 -4.01
CA ILE A 85 12.15 -10.03 -2.62
C ILE A 85 13.49 -10.29 -1.94
N THR A 86 14.04 -9.30 -1.24
CA THR A 86 15.30 -9.37 -0.48
C THR A 86 15.08 -8.96 0.99
N LEU A 87 16.05 -9.31 1.84
CA LEU A 87 16.05 -8.93 3.27
C LEU A 87 16.64 -7.54 3.53
N ASP A 88 17.37 -7.00 2.56
CA ASP A 88 17.99 -5.69 2.61
C ASP A 88 17.69 -4.88 1.33
N ASN A 89 18.22 -3.67 1.24
CA ASN A 89 17.93 -2.76 0.14
C ASN A 89 18.76 -3.03 -1.14
N ASN A 90 19.54 -4.11 -1.18
CA ASN A 90 20.42 -4.42 -2.29
C ASN A 90 19.76 -5.43 -3.25
N LEU A 91 19.51 -5.00 -4.49
CA LEU A 91 18.92 -5.81 -5.55
C LEU A 91 19.69 -7.11 -5.84
N HIS A 92 21.01 -7.11 -5.62
CA HIS A 92 21.86 -8.27 -5.88
C HIS A 92 21.96 -9.25 -4.70
N SER A 93 21.30 -8.94 -3.58
CA SER A 93 21.20 -9.87 -2.45
C SER A 93 20.39 -11.11 -2.83
N LYS A 94 20.65 -12.21 -2.12
CA LYS A 94 19.94 -13.47 -2.33
C LYS A 94 18.43 -13.26 -2.15
N PRO A 95 17.60 -13.58 -3.16
CA PRO A 95 16.16 -13.47 -3.01
C PRO A 95 15.62 -14.46 -1.97
N VAL A 96 14.62 -14.03 -1.20
CA VAL A 96 13.86 -14.86 -0.25
C VAL A 96 12.46 -15.24 -0.76
N GLY A 97 12.09 -14.72 -1.93
CA GLY A 97 10.81 -14.99 -2.54
C GLY A 97 10.56 -14.09 -3.75
N ARG A 98 9.30 -14.06 -4.18
CA ARG A 98 8.81 -13.26 -5.30
C ARG A 98 7.60 -12.45 -4.91
N ALA A 99 7.57 -11.18 -5.29
CA ALA A 99 6.36 -10.36 -5.23
C ALA A 99 5.66 -10.46 -6.58
N GLN A 100 4.46 -11.00 -6.61
CA GLN A 100 3.75 -11.34 -7.84
C GLN A 100 2.37 -10.72 -7.85
N GLY A 101 2.05 -9.97 -8.90
CA GLY A 101 0.75 -9.34 -9.00
C GLY A 101 0.68 -8.27 -10.06
N MET A 102 -0.12 -7.25 -9.79
CA MET A 102 -0.30 -6.11 -10.66
C MET A 102 -0.52 -4.81 -9.89
N TYR A 103 -0.27 -3.73 -10.60
CA TYR A 103 -0.68 -2.40 -10.19
C TYR A 103 -1.29 -1.63 -11.36
N LEU A 104 -2.14 -0.68 -11.03
CA LEU A 104 -2.72 0.23 -12.00
C LEU A 104 -2.66 1.66 -11.48
N TYR A 105 -2.51 2.63 -12.38
CA TYR A 105 -2.57 4.05 -12.04
C TYR A 105 -4.00 4.57 -12.21
N ASP A 106 -4.60 5.09 -11.15
CA ASP A 106 -6.04 5.28 -11.03
C ASP A 106 -6.52 6.75 -10.95
N THR A 107 -5.62 7.73 -10.97
CA THR A 107 -6.01 9.16 -10.98
C THR A 107 -5.37 9.96 -12.11
N LYS A 108 -6.05 11.05 -12.52
CA LYS A 108 -5.66 11.91 -13.65
C LYS A 108 -4.96 13.21 -13.23
N ASN A 109 -4.82 13.44 -11.92
CA ASN A 109 -4.41 14.72 -11.35
C ASN A 109 -3.29 14.59 -10.31
N THR A 110 -2.88 13.38 -9.95
CA THR A 110 -1.77 13.11 -9.04
C THR A 110 -1.22 11.71 -9.31
N TYR A 111 -0.05 11.37 -8.76
CA TYR A 111 0.46 10.02 -8.83
C TYR A 111 -0.14 9.17 -7.71
N THR A 112 -1.04 8.28 -8.08
CA THR A 112 -1.57 7.20 -7.23
C THR A 112 -1.59 5.91 -8.02
N ALA A 113 -1.43 4.80 -7.30
CA ALA A 113 -1.64 3.48 -7.83
C ALA A 113 -2.63 2.71 -6.95
N TRP A 114 -3.15 1.61 -7.48
CA TRP A 114 -3.81 0.57 -6.73
C TRP A 114 -3.03 -0.72 -6.92
N LEU A 115 -2.72 -1.40 -5.83
CA LEU A 115 -1.87 -2.59 -5.80
C LEU A 115 -2.71 -3.83 -5.44
N GLY A 116 -2.48 -4.92 -6.18
CA GLY A 116 -2.99 -6.24 -5.84
C GLY A 116 -1.93 -7.30 -6.12
N PHE A 117 -1.31 -7.84 -5.07
CA PHE A 117 -0.16 -8.74 -5.22
C PHE A 117 0.02 -9.69 -4.04
N SER A 118 0.90 -10.66 -4.22
CA SER A 118 1.27 -11.64 -3.20
C SER A 118 2.78 -11.67 -3.04
N PHE A 119 3.26 -11.77 -1.80
CA PHE A 119 4.61 -12.25 -1.53
C PHE A 119 4.57 -13.77 -1.47
N SER A 120 5.20 -14.44 -2.43
CA SER A 120 5.43 -15.89 -2.43
C SER A 120 6.82 -16.18 -1.85
N LEU A 121 6.87 -16.52 -0.58
CA LEU A 121 8.11 -16.81 0.15
C LEU A 121 8.42 -18.31 0.08
N ASN A 122 9.67 -18.63 -0.21
CA ASN A 122 10.15 -20.01 -0.29
C ASN A 122 11.59 -20.11 0.23
N THR A 123 11.71 -20.10 1.54
CA THR A 123 12.98 -20.22 2.27
C THR A 123 12.88 -21.32 3.31
N THR A 124 14.00 -21.62 3.98
CA THR A 124 14.01 -22.53 5.13
C THR A 124 13.30 -21.96 6.37
N ALA A 125 13.08 -20.65 6.44
CA ALA A 125 12.46 -19.98 7.58
C ALA A 125 10.97 -19.68 7.36
N TYR A 126 10.60 -19.38 6.13
CA TYR A 126 9.23 -19.07 5.72
C TYR A 126 8.90 -19.71 4.38
N GLN A 127 7.79 -20.44 4.34
CA GLN A 127 7.22 -21.05 3.15
C GLN A 127 5.71 -20.81 3.11
N GLY A 128 5.26 -20.04 2.11
CA GLY A 128 3.86 -19.67 1.97
C GLY A 128 3.67 -18.33 1.27
N SER A 129 2.42 -17.86 1.22
CA SER A 129 2.09 -16.58 0.62
C SER A 129 1.49 -15.58 1.61
N ILE A 130 1.74 -14.30 1.37
CA ILE A 130 1.08 -13.17 2.04
C ILE A 130 0.43 -12.33 0.94
N ASN A 131 -0.88 -12.08 1.03
CA ASN A 131 -1.65 -11.43 -0.04
C ASN A 131 -2.03 -10.01 0.38
N PHE A 132 -1.85 -9.05 -0.52
CA PHE A 132 -2.03 -7.63 -0.27
C PHE A 132 -2.99 -7.00 -1.28
N ILE A 133 -3.79 -6.02 -0.81
CA ILE A 133 -4.67 -5.23 -1.68
C ILE A 133 -4.89 -3.83 -1.11
N GLY A 134 -4.87 -2.81 -1.97
CA GLY A 134 -5.24 -1.45 -1.57
C GLY A 134 -4.65 -0.34 -2.41
N ALA A 135 -5.07 0.88 -2.08
CA ALA A 135 -4.60 2.10 -2.71
C ALA A 135 -3.20 2.48 -2.22
N ASP A 136 -2.38 2.97 -3.14
CA ASP A 136 -1.02 3.40 -2.94
C ASP A 136 -0.85 4.86 -3.39
N PRO A 137 -1.13 5.84 -2.53
CA PRO A 137 -0.87 7.25 -2.81
C PRO A 137 0.64 7.51 -2.79
N LEU A 138 1.27 7.40 -3.96
CA LEU A 138 2.73 7.45 -4.16
C LEU A 138 3.37 8.74 -3.61
N MET A 139 2.60 9.84 -3.56
CA MET A 139 3.06 11.14 -3.03
C MET A 139 3.29 11.16 -1.51
N ASN A 140 2.74 10.20 -0.77
CA ASN A 140 2.98 10.09 0.67
C ASN A 140 4.34 9.44 0.96
N LYS A 141 4.96 9.68 2.11
CA LYS A 141 6.22 9.00 2.47
C LYS A 141 6.00 7.54 2.88
N THR A 142 4.84 7.21 3.40
CA THR A 142 4.46 5.86 3.84
C THR A 142 2.99 5.65 3.52
N ARG A 143 2.62 4.45 3.12
CA ARG A 143 1.23 4.10 2.79
C ARG A 143 0.89 2.73 3.35
N ASP A 144 -0.30 2.60 3.91
CA ASP A 144 -0.75 1.34 4.48
C ASP A 144 -1.61 0.58 3.47
N ILE A 145 -1.28 -0.68 3.25
CA ILE A 145 -2.03 -1.64 2.44
C ILE A 145 -2.50 -2.79 3.32
N SER A 146 -3.66 -3.37 3.00
CA SER A 146 -4.21 -4.47 3.80
C SER A 146 -3.49 -5.77 3.48
N VAL A 147 -3.15 -6.54 4.51
CA VAL A 147 -2.87 -7.97 4.37
C VAL A 147 -4.21 -8.69 4.47
N VAL A 148 -4.68 -9.22 3.34
CA VAL A 148 -6.03 -9.81 3.22
C VAL A 148 -6.06 -11.31 3.44
N GLY A 149 -4.90 -11.95 3.53
CA GLY A 149 -4.79 -13.34 3.88
C GLY A 149 -3.39 -13.89 3.59
N GLY A 150 -3.22 -15.19 3.82
CA GLY A 150 -2.01 -15.90 3.50
C GLY A 150 -2.20 -17.40 3.45
N THR A 151 -1.16 -18.10 2.99
CA THR A 151 -1.10 -19.56 2.86
C THR A 151 0.20 -20.10 3.50
N GLY A 152 0.29 -21.41 3.71
CA GLY A 152 1.46 -22.03 4.35
C GLY A 152 1.68 -21.48 5.75
N ASP A 153 2.90 -21.03 6.04
CA ASP A 153 3.27 -20.43 7.34
C ASP A 153 2.49 -19.15 7.71
N PHE A 154 1.77 -18.57 6.74
CA PHE A 154 0.91 -17.39 6.92
C PHE A 154 -0.57 -17.73 6.76
N PHE A 155 -0.96 -19.00 6.86
CA PHE A 155 -2.35 -19.42 6.84
C PHE A 155 -3.19 -18.57 7.80
N MET A 156 -4.29 -18.02 7.29
CA MET A 156 -5.26 -17.18 8.02
C MET A 156 -4.67 -15.92 8.69
N HIS A 157 -3.42 -15.55 8.42
CA HIS A 157 -2.84 -14.33 8.96
C HIS A 157 -3.53 -13.10 8.36
N ARG A 158 -3.79 -12.09 9.18
CA ARG A 158 -4.33 -10.77 8.77
C ARG A 158 -3.55 -9.63 9.39
N GLY A 159 -3.51 -8.50 8.71
CA GLY A 159 -2.70 -7.38 9.17
C GLY A 159 -2.70 -6.17 8.25
N VAL A 160 -1.70 -5.32 8.47
CA VAL A 160 -1.45 -4.11 7.68
C VAL A 160 0.03 -4.11 7.31
N ALA A 161 0.34 -3.77 6.07
CA ALA A 161 1.69 -3.54 5.63
C ALA A 161 1.89 -2.06 5.29
N THR A 162 2.94 -1.45 5.81
CA THR A 162 3.34 -0.10 5.48
C THR A 162 4.40 -0.15 4.39
N ILE A 163 4.07 0.42 3.23
CA ILE A 163 4.92 0.52 2.06
C ILE A 163 5.66 1.86 2.08
N MET A 164 6.95 1.81 1.79
CA MET A 164 7.81 2.98 1.60
C MET A 164 8.62 2.83 0.32
N THR A 165 8.50 3.79 -0.60
CA THR A 165 9.42 3.93 -1.73
C THR A 165 10.80 4.31 -1.19
N ASP A 166 11.73 3.36 -1.21
CA ASP A 166 13.07 3.49 -0.64
C ASP A 166 14.06 4.08 -1.67
N ALA A 167 13.90 3.74 -2.95
CA ALA A 167 14.59 4.38 -4.06
C ALA A 167 13.78 4.24 -5.36
N TYR A 168 14.04 5.13 -6.31
CA TYR A 168 13.55 5.00 -7.68
C TYR A 168 14.55 5.62 -8.67
N GLU A 169 14.62 5.09 -9.88
CA GLU A 169 15.43 5.63 -10.97
C GLU A 169 14.53 5.85 -12.19
N GLY A 170 14.10 7.10 -12.35
CA GLY A 170 13.12 7.48 -13.38
C GLY A 170 11.82 6.70 -13.22
N GLU A 171 11.31 6.18 -14.35
CA GLU A 171 10.12 5.34 -14.42
C GLU A 171 10.45 3.85 -14.60
N VAL A 172 11.72 3.47 -14.46
CA VAL A 172 12.17 2.11 -14.81
C VAL A 172 12.39 1.26 -13.57
N TYR A 173 12.99 1.80 -12.52
CA TYR A 173 13.32 1.04 -11.32
C TYR A 173 12.68 1.66 -10.08
N PHE A 174 12.05 0.81 -9.27
CA PHE A 174 11.51 1.17 -7.97
C PHE A 174 11.92 0.12 -6.93
N ARG A 175 12.36 0.59 -5.77
CA ARG A 175 12.58 -0.27 -4.60
C ARG A 175 11.58 0.10 -3.52
N LEU A 176 10.85 -0.89 -3.05
CA LEU A 176 9.85 -0.71 -2.01
C LEU A 176 10.26 -1.49 -0.78
N ARG A 177 10.33 -0.80 0.36
CA ARG A 177 10.39 -1.40 1.69
C ARG A 177 8.97 -1.66 2.18
N VAL A 178 8.70 -2.88 2.61
CA VAL A 178 7.39 -3.31 3.11
C VAL A 178 7.54 -3.78 4.56
N ASP A 179 6.95 -3.00 5.47
CA ASP A 179 6.90 -3.29 6.90
C ASP A 179 5.55 -3.94 7.24
N ILE A 180 5.55 -5.25 7.46
CA ILE A 180 4.33 -6.06 7.60
C ILE A 180 4.05 -6.31 9.08
N ASN A 181 2.91 -5.84 9.55
CA ASN A 181 2.41 -6.03 10.90
C ASN A 181 1.18 -6.94 10.88
N PHE A 182 1.34 -8.18 11.36
CA PHE A 182 0.23 -9.11 11.52
C PHE A 182 -0.43 -8.93 12.88
N TYR A 183 -1.74 -8.81 12.90
CA TYR A 183 -2.55 -8.68 14.13
C TYR A 183 -3.39 -9.92 14.40
N GLU A 184 -3.50 -10.81 13.42
CA GLU A 184 -4.02 -12.17 13.59
C GLU A 184 -2.97 -13.15 13.07
N CYS A 185 -2.57 -14.09 13.91
CA CYS A 185 -1.56 -15.10 13.65
C CYS A 185 -2.09 -16.47 14.13
N TRP A 186 -1.71 -17.53 13.45
CA TRP A 186 -2.14 -18.91 13.68
C TRP A 186 -0.94 -19.84 13.84
#